data_AF-A0A0M4AZX4-F1
#
_entry.id   AF-A0A0M4AZX4-F1
#
_cell.length_a   1.000
_cell.length_b   1.000
_cell.length_c   1.000
_cell.angle_alpha   90.00
_cell.angle_beta   90.00
_cell.angle_gamma   90.00
#
_symmetry.space_group_name_H-M   'P 1'
#
loop_
_entity.id
_entity.type
_entity.pdbx_description
1 polymer ?
#
loop_
_entity_poly.entity_id
_entity_poly.type
_entity_poly.pdbx_seq_one_letter_code
_entity_poly.pdbx_strand_id
1 'polypeptide(L)'
;RKLSLAKALFYILAQCLGAITGAGILFLVTPSAVQGGLGVTTVNSSISVGHALVVELLITFQLVFTVFATCDNKRDDLKGSASLAIGIAVVIGHLFAIPYTGAS
;
A
#
# COMPACT_ATOMS: atom_id res chain seq x y z
N ARG A 1 21.28 1.62 7.65
CA ARG A 1 20.94 1.66 6.20
C ARG A 1 20.66 0.23 5.74
N LYS A 2 19.41 -0.11 5.38
CA LYS A 2 18.99 -1.50 5.10
C LYS A 2 19.15 -1.90 3.62
N LEU A 3 19.32 -0.95 2.70
CA LEU A 3 19.41 -1.19 1.25
C LEU A 3 20.37 -0.21 0.54
N SER A 4 21.03 -0.64 -0.54
CA SER A 4 21.80 0.25 -1.41
C SER A 4 20.89 1.02 -2.37
N LEU A 5 21.33 2.20 -2.83
CA LEU A 5 20.51 3.05 -3.72
C LEU A 5 20.20 2.35 -5.05
N ALA A 6 21.19 1.67 -5.63
CA ALA A 6 21.00 0.90 -6.86
C ALA A 6 19.93 -0.20 -6.68
N LYS A 7 19.99 -0.97 -5.58
CA LYS A 7 18.97 -2.00 -5.30
C LYS A 7 17.59 -1.37 -5.09
N ALA A 8 17.49 -0.23 -4.41
CA ALA A 8 16.23 0.48 -4.22
C ALA A 8 15.59 0.89 -5.56
N LEU A 9 16.39 1.40 -6.50
CA LEU A 9 15.93 1.78 -7.83
C LEU A 9 15.36 0.56 -8.60
N PHE A 10 16.09 -0.55 -8.62
CA PHE A 10 15.61 -1.77 -9.28
C PHE A 10 14.34 -2.34 -8.64
N TYR A 11 14.20 -2.22 -7.32
CA TYR A 11 12.97 -2.62 -6.61
C TYR A 11 11.78 -1.77 -7.06
N ILE A 12 11.93 -0.45 -7.13
CA ILE A 12 10.86 0.46 -7.58
C ILE A 12 10.45 0.13 -9.01
N LEU A 13 11.41 -0.04 -9.92
CA LEU A 13 11.12 -0.38 -11.31
C LEU A 13 10.38 -1.72 -11.43
N ALA A 14 10.82 -2.75 -10.71
CA ALA A 14 10.16 -4.05 -10.70
C ALA A 14 8.73 -3.96 -10.12
N GLN A 15 8.53 -3.19 -9.06
CA GLN A 15 7.21 -2.96 -8.45
C GLN A 15 6.26 -2.25 -9.41
N CYS A 16 6.71 -1.18 -10.09
CA CYS A 16 5.89 -0.47 -11.06
C CYS A 16 5.54 -1.35 -12.27
N LEU A 17 6.50 -2.08 -12.83
CA LEU A 17 6.25 -2.99 -13.94
C LEU A 17 5.30 -4.13 -13.56
N GLY A 18 5.48 -4.71 -12.37
CA GLY A 18 4.59 -5.72 -11.83
C GLY A 18 3.16 -5.21 -11.62
N ALA A 19 3.01 -4.00 -11.08
CA ALA A 19 1.71 -3.36 -10.87
C ALA A 19 0.98 -3.09 -12.20
N ILE A 20 1.66 -2.54 -13.20
CA ILE A 20 1.10 -2.31 -14.54
C ILE A 20 0.68 -3.63 -15.20
N THR A 21 1.54 -4.64 -15.13
CA THR A 21 1.25 -5.96 -15.70
C THR A 21 0.05 -6.61 -15.02
N GLY A 22 -0.03 -6.55 -13.68
CA GLY A 22 -1.15 -7.06 -12.90
C GLY A 22 -2.47 -6.35 -13.23
N ALA A 23 -2.46 -5.01 -13.34
CA ALA A 23 -3.63 -4.23 -13.76
C ALA A 23 -4.05 -4.56 -15.19
N GLY A 24 -3.10 -4.77 -16.11
CA GLY A 24 -3.38 -5.19 -17.48
C GLY A 24 -4.02 -6.59 -17.56
N ILE A 25 -3.54 -7.54 -16.76
CA ILE A 25 -4.18 -8.86 -16.63
C ILE A 25 -5.61 -8.71 -16.09
N LEU A 26 -5.79 -7.92 -15.04
CA LEU A 26 -7.11 -7.66 -14.44
C LEU A 26 -8.07 -7.06 -15.48
N PHE A 27 -7.61 -6.10 -16.29
CA PHE A 27 -8.38 -5.53 -17.39
C PHE A 27 -8.83 -6.59 -18.40
N LEU A 28 -7.95 -7.52 -18.79
CA LEU A 28 -8.26 -8.54 -19.80
C LEU A 28 -9.25 -9.59 -19.29
N VAL A 29 -9.20 -9.96 -18.02
CA VAL A 29 -10.09 -10.99 -17.44
C VAL A 29 -11.43 -10.41 -16.97
N THR A 30 -11.54 -9.10 -16.83
CA THR A 30 -12.75 -8.44 -16.31
C THR A 30 -13.70 -8.08 -17.45
N PRO A 31 -14.96 -8.54 -17.44
CA PRO A 31 -15.95 -8.13 -18.44
C PRO A 31 -16.15 -6.61 -18.45
N SER A 32 -16.30 -6.02 -19.63
CA SER A 32 -16.43 -4.57 -19.82
C SER A 32 -17.58 -3.94 -19.02
N ALA A 33 -18.64 -4.70 -18.73
CA ALA A 33 -19.78 -4.25 -17.93
C ALA A 33 -19.46 -3.98 -16.46
N VAL A 34 -18.41 -4.60 -15.89
CA VAL A 34 -18.05 -4.50 -14.46
C VAL A 34 -16.66 -3.92 -14.22
N GLN A 35 -15.99 -3.49 -15.28
CA GLN A 35 -14.61 -3.03 -15.24
C GLN A 35 -14.43 -1.76 -14.39
N GLY A 36 -15.42 -0.86 -14.43
CA GLY A 36 -15.44 0.37 -13.62
C GLY A 36 -14.15 1.18 -13.74
N GLY A 37 -13.66 1.69 -12.60
CA GLY A 37 -12.38 2.40 -12.50
C GLY A 37 -11.15 1.51 -12.29
N LEU A 38 -11.29 0.18 -12.40
CA LEU A 38 -10.20 -0.79 -12.24
C LEU A 38 -9.41 -0.68 -10.91
N GLY A 39 -10.03 -0.11 -9.86
CA GLY A 39 -9.40 0.09 -8.55
C GLY A 39 -8.48 1.31 -8.45
N VAL A 40 -8.57 2.29 -9.36
CA VAL A 40 -7.81 3.54 -9.27
C VAL A 40 -8.16 4.29 -7.97
N THR A 41 -7.14 4.68 -7.21
CA THR A 41 -7.28 5.51 -6.02
C THR A 41 -7.56 6.96 -6.43
N THR A 42 -8.62 7.54 -5.89
CA THR A 42 -9.04 8.90 -6.19
C THR A 42 -9.37 9.65 -4.91
N VAL A 43 -8.92 10.89 -4.84
CA VAL A 43 -9.25 11.78 -3.72
C VAL A 43 -10.74 12.08 -3.73
N ASN A 44 -11.38 11.96 -2.57
CA ASN A 44 -12.78 12.33 -2.38
C ASN A 44 -12.96 13.82 -2.72
N SER A 45 -13.96 14.12 -3.55
CA SER A 45 -14.26 15.49 -3.99
C SER A 45 -14.60 16.46 -2.86
N SER A 46 -14.92 15.94 -1.67
CA SER A 46 -15.27 16.72 -0.48
C SER A 46 -14.06 17.13 0.37
N ILE A 47 -12.85 16.64 0.07
CA ILE A 47 -11.64 16.97 0.84
C ILE A 47 -10.60 17.65 -0.05
N SER A 48 -9.77 18.53 0.53
CA SER A 48 -8.67 19.13 -0.22
C SER A 48 -7.51 18.14 -0.40
N VAL A 49 -6.70 18.37 -1.43
CA VAL A 49 -5.49 17.57 -1.72
C VAL A 49 -4.53 17.55 -0.51
N GLY A 50 -4.46 18.65 0.25
CA GLY A 50 -3.65 18.70 1.47
C GLY A 50 -4.14 17.75 2.55
N HIS A 51 -5.46 17.62 2.74
CA HIS A 51 -6.02 16.64 3.67
C HIS A 51 -5.78 15.20 3.19
N ALA A 52 -5.96 14.94 1.89
CA ALA A 52 -5.66 13.64 1.30
C ALA A 52 -4.20 13.22 1.52
N LEU A 53 -3.25 14.15 1.33
CA LEU A 53 -1.83 13.91 1.58
C LEU A 53 -1.56 13.54 3.05
N VAL A 54 -2.23 14.19 3.99
CA VAL A 54 -2.10 13.86 5.42
C VAL A 54 -2.66 12.47 5.72
N VAL A 55 -3.81 12.10 5.15
CA VAL A 55 -4.38 10.75 5.29
C VAL A 55 -3.40 9.69 4.78
N GLU A 56 -2.90 9.86 3.57
CA GLU A 56 -1.94 8.94 2.93
C GLU A 56 -0.63 8.84 3.72
N LEU A 57 -0.13 9.97 4.23
CA LEU A 57 1.06 10.00 5.07
C LEU A 57 0.85 9.18 6.35
N LEU A 58 -0.29 9.31 7.01
CA LEU A 58 -0.57 8.60 8.27
C LEU A 58 -0.74 7.09 8.07
N ILE A 59 -1.50 6.66 7.05
CA ILE A 59 -1.70 5.21 6.78
C ILE A 59 -0.42 4.54 6.29
N THR A 60 0.42 5.25 5.52
CA THR A 60 1.72 4.74 5.08
C THR A 60 2.70 4.72 6.24
N PHE A 61 2.69 5.76 7.09
CA PHE A 61 3.55 5.82 8.28
C PHE A 61 3.30 4.63 9.21
N GLN A 62 2.05 4.34 9.57
CA GLN A 62 1.74 3.21 10.45
C GLN A 62 2.13 1.86 9.81
N LEU A 63 1.99 1.71 8.49
CA LEU A 63 2.37 0.50 7.77
C LEU A 63 3.89 0.31 7.83
N VAL A 64 4.64 1.34 7.47
CA VAL A 64 6.11 1.31 7.51
C VAL A 64 6.60 1.08 8.94
N PHE A 65 6.01 1.77 9.92
CA PHE A 65 6.33 1.56 11.34
C PHE A 65 6.10 0.10 11.73
N THR A 66 4.97 -0.49 11.34
CA THR A 66 4.67 -1.91 11.59
C THR A 66 5.72 -2.82 10.97
N VAL A 67 6.07 -2.62 9.69
CA VAL A 67 7.12 -3.42 9.00
C VAL A 67 8.45 -3.36 9.75
N PHE A 68 8.88 -2.17 10.16
CA PHE A 68 10.13 -2.02 10.91
C PHE A 68 10.04 -2.65 12.29
N ALA A 69 8.91 -2.52 12.98
CA ALA A 69 8.69 -3.08 14.31
C ALA A 69 8.60 -4.60 14.31
N THR A 70 8.06 -5.22 13.24
CA THR A 70 7.90 -6.68 13.13
C THR A 70 9.15 -7.38 12.59
N CYS A 71 9.98 -6.68 11.82
CA CYS A 71 11.19 -7.23 11.20
C CYS A 71 12.48 -6.77 11.91
N ASP A 72 12.38 -6.32 13.17
CA ASP A 72 13.53 -5.95 13.97
C ASP A 72 14.15 -7.17 14.65
N ASN A 73 15.36 -7.54 14.24
CA ASN A 73 16.12 -8.66 14.80
C ASN A 73 16.53 -8.47 16.27
N LYS A 74 16.32 -7.28 16.84
CA LYS A 74 16.59 -6.99 18.26
C LYS A 74 15.42 -7.34 19.17
N ARG A 75 14.28 -7.72 18.60
CA ARG A 75 13.05 -8.04 19.33
C ARG A 75 12.87 -9.55 19.41
N ASP A 76 12.98 -10.06 20.63
CA ASP A 76 12.73 -11.48 20.94
C ASP A 76 11.33 -11.71 21.54
N ASP A 77 10.55 -10.64 21.74
CA ASP A 77 9.20 -10.67 22.31
C ASP A 77 8.11 -11.03 21.30
N LEU A 78 8.42 -10.92 20.00
CA LEU A 78 7.48 -11.19 18.91
C LEU A 78 7.31 -12.69 18.70
N LYS A 79 6.20 -13.25 19.19
CA LYS A 79 5.83 -14.68 19.02
C LYS A 79 4.84 -14.95 17.87
N GLY A 80 4.45 -13.91 17.13
CA GLY A 80 3.42 -13.96 16.09
C GLY A 80 3.97 -13.97 14.66
N SER A 81 3.07 -14.04 13.69
CA SER A 81 3.41 -13.96 12.27
C SER A 81 3.66 -12.51 11.83
N ALA A 82 4.89 -12.20 11.40
CA ALA A 82 5.24 -10.89 10.86
C ALA A 82 4.44 -10.55 9.59
N SER A 83 4.20 -11.54 8.71
CA SER A 83 3.42 -11.33 7.49
C SER A 83 1.95 -11.01 7.80
N LEU A 84 1.37 -11.66 8.82
CA LEU A 84 0.01 -11.38 9.25
C LEU A 84 -0.10 -9.98 9.86
N ALA A 85 0.85 -9.58 10.70
CA ALA A 85 0.87 -8.25 11.31
C ALA A 85 0.95 -7.14 10.25
N ILE A 86 1.83 -7.29 9.25
CA ILE A 86 1.94 -6.35 8.12
C ILE A 86 0.64 -6.33 7.31
N GLY A 87 0.03 -7.49 7.03
CA GLY A 87 -1.25 -7.57 6.33
C GLY A 87 -2.40 -6.87 7.08
N ILE A 88 -2.49 -7.04 8.39
CA ILE A 88 -3.48 -6.37 9.23
C ILE A 88 -3.26 -4.85 9.21
N ALA A 89 -2.01 -4.37 9.24
CA ALA A 89 -1.72 -2.94 9.12
C ALA A 89 -2.21 -2.34 7.79
N VAL A 90 -2.11 -3.09 6.68
CA VAL A 90 -2.69 -2.68 5.38
C VAL A 90 -4.22 -2.62 5.47
N VAL A 91 -4.86 -3.65 6.06
CA VAL A 91 -6.33 -3.69 6.24
C VAL A 91 -6.83 -2.52 7.07
N ILE A 92 -6.15 -2.18 8.16
CA ILE A 92 -6.51 -1.03 9.01
C ILE A 92 -6.45 0.27 8.20
N GLY A 93 -5.40 0.46 7.40
CA GLY A 93 -5.29 1.59 6.48
C GLY A 93 -6.47 1.69 5.52
N HIS A 94 -6.89 0.57 4.94
CA HIS A 94 -8.04 0.50 4.03
C HIS A 94 -9.36 0.81 4.74
N LEU A 95 -9.61 0.21 5.89
CA LEU A 95 -10.84 0.44 6.68
C LEU A 95 -11.03 1.92 7.05
N PHE A 96 -9.93 2.65 7.22
CA PHE A 96 -9.97 4.09 7.49
C PHE A 96 -10.00 4.95 6.23
N ALA A 97 -9.11 4.73 5.27
CA ALA A 97 -8.79 5.70 4.21
C ALA A 97 -9.54 5.49 2.88
N ILE A 98 -10.25 4.36 2.68
CA ILE A 98 -11.09 4.14 1.49
C ILE A 98 -12.03 5.33 1.19
N PRO A 99 -12.81 5.87 2.15
CA PRO A 99 -13.72 6.99 1.86
C PRO A 99 -13.02 8.33 1.60
N TYR A 100 -11.72 8.45 1.90
CA TYR A 100 -10.94 9.68 1.74
C TYR A 100 -10.14 9.70 0.43
N THR A 101 -9.37 8.64 0.18
CA THR A 101 -8.37 8.60 -0.91
C THR A 101 -8.40 7.30 -1.72
N GLY A 102 -9.19 6.31 -1.30
CA GLY A 102 -9.12 4.95 -1.82
C GLY A 102 -8.04 4.08 -1.15
N ALA A 103 -7.29 4.63 -0.17
CA ALA A 103 -6.22 3.98 0.59
C ALA A 103 -5.08 3.45 -0.30
N SER A 104 -4.21 4.35 -0.77
CA SER A 104 -3.07 4.01 -1.62
C SER A 104 -1.94 3.27 -0.90
#